data_AF-A0A1M5KEJ5-F1
#
_entry.id   AF-A0A1M5KEJ5-F1
#
_cell.length_a   1.000
_cell.length_b   1.000
_cell.length_c   1.000
_cell.angle_alpha   90.00
_cell.angle_beta   90.00
_cell.angle_gamma   90.00
#
_symmetry.space_group_name_H-M   'P 1'
#
loop_
_entity.id
_entity.type
_entity.pdbx_description
1 polymer ?
#
loop_
_entity_poly.entity_id
_entity_poly.type
_entity_poly.pdbx_seq_one_letter_code
_entity_poly.pdbx_strand_id
1 'polypeptide(L)'
;MREEITHLVMNWIDIDKNVILVGATDNQRWKWDTDSGMSGADAKSIVWVTLTVDGKGRVVSEQAHFFCCPEDPTRSLAMSNLMGLFEIAWTIKNENIKEMNARKRFFGKMIKDAV
;
A
#
# COMPACT_ATOMS: atom_id res chain seq x y z
N MET A 1 15.13 16.59 -15.37
CA MET A 1 13.98 17.12 -14.60
C MET A 1 13.59 16.08 -13.57
N ARG A 2 13.35 16.45 -12.30
CA ARG A 2 12.71 15.54 -11.35
C ARG A 2 11.25 15.44 -11.77
N GLU A 3 10.76 14.23 -12.02
CA GLU A 3 9.33 14.02 -12.24
C GLU A 3 8.54 14.40 -10.99
N GLU A 4 7.36 14.96 -11.23
CA GLU A 4 6.45 15.39 -10.16
C GLU A 4 5.81 14.16 -9.49
N ILE A 5 5.74 14.22 -8.16
CA ILE A 5 5.05 13.22 -7.35
C ILE A 5 3.56 13.54 -7.40
N THR A 6 2.78 12.67 -8.03
CA THR A 6 1.37 12.92 -8.34
C THR A 6 0.43 11.89 -7.74
N HIS A 7 0.90 10.66 -7.52
CA HIS A 7 0.06 9.57 -7.02
C HIS A 7 0.89 8.48 -6.34
N LEU A 8 0.20 7.63 -5.59
CA LEU A 8 0.78 6.44 -4.99
C LEU A 8 0.50 5.22 -5.84
N VAL A 9 1.45 4.30 -5.87
CA VAL A 9 1.34 3.00 -6.52
C VAL A 9 1.48 1.92 -5.46
N MET A 10 0.51 1.01 -5.39
CA MET A 10 0.61 -0.11 -4.47
C MET A 10 1.72 -1.05 -4.87
N ASN A 11 2.63 -1.29 -3.94
CA ASN A 11 3.84 -2.05 -4.20
C ASN A 11 4.17 -3.04 -3.09
N TRP A 12 3.34 -3.15 -2.05
CA TRP A 12 3.53 -4.13 -1.00
C TRP A 12 2.17 -4.70 -0.58
N ILE A 13 2.00 -6.01 -0.76
CA ILE A 13 0.87 -6.76 -0.23
C ILE A 13 1.44 -8.00 0.42
N ASP A 14 1.11 -8.18 1.70
CA ASP A 14 1.49 -9.35 2.48
C ASP A 14 0.30 -9.80 3.32
N ILE A 15 0.10 -11.12 3.40
CA ILE A 15 -1.00 -11.73 4.14
C ILE A 15 -0.42 -12.86 4.98
N ASP A 16 -0.17 -12.55 6.25
CA ASP A 16 0.12 -13.56 7.26
C ASP A 16 -1.18 -13.97 7.97
N LYS A 17 -1.17 -15.08 8.72
CA LYS A 17 -2.33 -15.67 9.40
C LYS A 17 -3.18 -14.66 10.17
N ASN A 18 -2.52 -13.66 10.78
CA ASN A 18 -3.16 -12.69 11.66
C ASN A 18 -2.95 -11.24 11.20
N VAL A 19 -2.27 -10.99 10.08
CA VAL A 19 -1.96 -9.62 9.64
C VAL A 19 -2.09 -9.51 8.13
N ILE A 20 -2.89 -8.53 7.70
CA ILE A 20 -2.95 -8.11 6.30
C ILE A 20 -2.23 -6.77 6.20
N LEU A 21 -1.20 -6.70 5.36
CA LEU A 21 -0.44 -5.50 5.09
C LEU A 21 -0.69 -5.04 3.65
N VAL A 22 -0.98 -3.75 3.49
CA VAL A 22 -1.08 -3.08 2.18
C VAL A 22 -0.24 -1.81 2.22
N GLY A 23 0.72 -1.71 1.32
CA GLY A 23 1.69 -0.62 1.24
C GLY A 23 1.85 -0.07 -0.16
N ALA A 24 2.29 1.18 -0.21
CA ALA A 24 2.44 1.94 -1.44
C ALA A 24 3.68 2.82 -1.44
N THR A 25 4.18 3.07 -2.64
CA THR A 25 5.29 3.98 -2.97
C THR A 25 4.75 5.14 -3.82
N ASP A 26 5.53 6.21 -3.99
CA ASP A 26 5.24 7.25 -4.98
C ASP A 26 5.58 6.79 -6.42
N ASN A 27 4.94 7.45 -7.40
CA ASN A 27 5.09 7.16 -8.82
C ASN A 27 6.53 7.30 -9.34
N GLN A 28 7.33 8.19 -8.76
CA GLN A 28 8.71 8.39 -9.19
C GLN A 28 9.59 7.22 -8.76
N ARG A 29 9.50 6.79 -7.50
CA ARG A 29 10.20 5.60 -6.99
C ARG A 29 9.77 4.33 -7.71
N TRP A 30 8.46 4.17 -7.95
CA TRP A 30 7.94 3.06 -8.74
C TRP A 30 8.62 3.02 -10.11
N LYS A 31 8.62 4.16 -10.81
CA LYS A 31 9.21 4.28 -12.14
C LYS A 31 10.70 3.94 -12.14
N TRP A 32 11.49 4.46 -11.19
CA TRP A 32 12.92 4.17 -11.11
C TRP A 32 13.21 2.68 -10.97
N ASP A 33 12.41 1.97 -10.18
CA ASP A 33 12.54 0.52 -10.00
C ASP A 33 12.18 -0.20 -11.31
N THR A 34 11.02 0.13 -11.90
CA THR A 34 10.54 -0.55 -13.11
C THR A 34 11.37 -0.25 -14.37
N ASP A 35 11.89 0.97 -14.52
CA ASP A 35 12.78 1.36 -15.64
C ASP A 35 14.11 0.60 -15.57
N SER A 36 14.50 0.14 -14.38
CA SER A 36 15.68 -0.70 -14.17
C SER A 36 15.41 -2.20 -14.42
N GLY A 37 14.21 -2.55 -14.91
CA GLY A 37 13.78 -3.93 -15.14
C GLY A 37 13.31 -4.67 -13.88
N MET A 38 13.16 -3.98 -12.75
CA MET A 38 12.63 -4.55 -11.51
C MET A 38 11.11 -4.53 -11.49
N SER A 39 10.51 -5.21 -10.51
CA SER A 39 9.05 -5.40 -10.46
C SER A 39 8.29 -4.26 -9.77
N GLY A 40 8.97 -3.30 -9.16
CA GLY A 40 8.38 -2.31 -8.25
C GLY A 40 8.22 -2.83 -6.81
N ALA A 41 8.36 -4.14 -6.57
CA ALA A 41 8.19 -4.73 -5.24
C ALA A 41 9.29 -4.31 -4.26
N ASP A 42 10.50 -4.06 -4.78
CA ASP A 42 11.64 -3.60 -3.98
C ASP A 42 11.68 -2.07 -3.85
N ALA A 43 10.77 -1.36 -4.52
CA ALA A 43 10.63 0.07 -4.32
C ALA A 43 10.28 0.36 -2.86
N LYS A 44 10.93 1.34 -2.26
CA LYS A 44 10.66 1.74 -0.87
C LYS A 44 9.20 2.20 -0.72
N SER A 45 8.38 1.45 0.02
CA SER A 45 7.04 1.92 0.42
C SER A 45 7.14 3.11 1.37
N ILE A 46 6.40 4.16 1.07
CA ILE A 46 6.39 5.41 1.85
C ILE A 46 5.27 5.41 2.91
N VAL A 47 4.26 4.56 2.71
CA VAL A 47 3.12 4.36 3.62
C VAL A 47 2.66 2.91 3.52
N TRP A 48 2.24 2.34 4.64
CA TRP A 48 1.53 1.07 4.67
C TRP A 48 0.55 1.03 5.83
N VAL A 49 -0.48 0.22 5.65
CA VAL A 49 -1.46 -0.08 6.69
C VAL A 49 -1.39 -1.55 7.05
N THR A 50 -1.78 -1.85 8.28
CA THR A 50 -1.98 -3.22 8.73
C THR A 50 -3.38 -3.39 9.32
N LEU A 51 -4.02 -4.50 8.98
CA LEU A 51 -5.20 -5.02 9.69
C LEU A 51 -4.75 -6.25 10.48
N THR A 52 -4.81 -6.16 11.81
CA THR A 52 -4.54 -7.31 12.68
C THR A 52 -5.83 -8.04 13.00
N VAL A 53 -5.82 -9.35 12.81
CA VAL A 53 -6.94 -10.26 12.98
C VAL A 53 -6.63 -11.21 14.14
N ASP A 54 -7.60 -11.43 15.03
CA ASP A 54 -7.47 -12.44 16.09
C ASP A 54 -7.64 -13.88 15.55
N GLY A 55 -7.35 -14.87 16.39
CA GLY A 55 -7.55 -16.28 16.05
C GLY A 55 -9.00 -16.71 15.80
N LYS A 56 -9.97 -15.78 15.84
CA LYS A 56 -11.39 -16.00 15.52
C LYS A 56 -11.81 -15.24 14.26
N GLY A 57 -10.88 -14.64 13.52
CA GLY A 57 -11.17 -13.92 12.28
C GLY A 57 -11.71 -12.49 12.49
N ARG A 58 -11.65 -11.94 13.71
CA ARG A 58 -12.12 -10.58 14.02
C ARG A 58 -10.95 -9.61 13.92
N VAL A 59 -11.17 -8.47 13.26
CA VAL A 59 -10.18 -7.39 13.24
C VAL A 59 -10.12 -6.75 14.63
N VAL A 60 -8.92 -6.68 15.20
CA VAL A 60 -8.68 -6.14 16.56
C VAL A 60 -7.92 -4.81 16.53
N SER A 61 -7.21 -4.52 15.44
CA SER A 61 -6.56 -3.23 15.26
C SER A 61 -6.29 -2.89 13.80
N GLU A 62 -6.31 -1.60 13.53
CA GLU A 62 -5.91 -0.98 12.27
C GLU A 62 -4.75 -0.04 12.57
N GLN A 63 -3.64 -0.14 11.83
CA GLN A 63 -2.48 0.72 12.03
C GLN A 63 -2.03 1.33 10.72
N ALA A 64 -1.55 2.57 10.80
CA ALA A 64 -0.95 3.31 9.71
C ALA A 64 0.51 3.58 10.04
N HIS A 65 1.38 3.35 9.07
CA HIS A 65 2.81 3.54 9.20
C HIS A 65 3.34 4.36 8.02
N PHE A 66 4.35 5.18 8.28
CA PHE A 66 4.91 6.10 7.30
C PHE A 66 6.42 6.01 7.32
N PHE A 67 7.03 5.96 6.14
CA PHE A 67 8.47 6.12 5.94
C PHE A 67 8.73 7.35 5.06
N CYS A 68 8.32 8.49 5.59
CA CYS A 68 8.58 9.82 5.06
C CYS A 68 8.78 10.81 6.22
N CYS A 69 9.64 11.82 6.01
CA CYS A 69 9.85 12.87 7.00
C CYS A 69 8.62 13.80 7.05
N PRO A 70 8.39 14.54 8.15
CA PRO A 70 7.29 15.51 8.25
C PRO A 70 7.22 16.51 7.10
N GLU A 71 8.37 16.94 6.56
CA GLU A 71 8.50 17.95 5.51
C GLU A 71 8.50 17.36 4.10
N ASP A 72 8.43 16.03 3.96
CA ASP A 72 8.47 15.36 2.67
C ASP A 72 7.15 15.59 1.91
N PRO A 73 7.18 16.11 0.67
CA PRO A 73 5.98 16.27 -0.15
C PRO A 73 5.15 14.99 -0.30
N THR A 74 5.79 13.80 -0.21
CA THR A 74 5.07 12.53 -0.29
C THR A 74 4.18 12.26 0.93
N ARG A 75 4.41 12.93 2.06
CA ARG A 75 3.67 12.71 3.30
C ARG A 75 2.22 13.13 3.17
N SER A 76 1.95 14.30 2.60
CA SER A 76 0.59 14.77 2.37
C SER A 76 -0.18 13.79 1.48
N LEU A 77 0.47 13.31 0.42
CA LEU A 77 -0.11 12.32 -0.49
C LEU A 77 -0.40 10.98 0.22
N ALA A 78 0.54 10.50 1.04
CA ALA A 78 0.37 9.32 1.88
C ALA A 78 -0.80 9.43 2.85
N MET A 79 -0.96 10.59 3.50
CA MET A 79 -2.05 10.84 4.44
C MET A 79 -3.41 10.90 3.73
N SER A 80 -3.50 11.60 2.60
CA SER A 80 -4.77 11.73 1.85
C SER A 80 -5.27 10.38 1.30
N ASN A 81 -4.38 9.43 1.05
CA ASN A 81 -4.71 8.12 0.48
C ASN A 81 -4.86 7.01 1.54
N LEU A 82 -4.78 7.35 2.84
CA LEU A 82 -4.75 6.36 3.91
C LEU A 82 -6.04 5.53 3.98
N MET A 83 -7.20 6.16 3.80
CA MET A 83 -8.48 5.45 3.75
C MET A 83 -8.52 4.44 2.61
N GLY A 84 -8.04 4.81 1.42
CA GLY A 84 -7.99 3.89 0.27
C GLY A 84 -7.15 2.64 0.56
N LEU A 85 -6.05 2.77 1.30
CA LEU A 85 -5.25 1.61 1.73
C LEU A 85 -6.01 0.70 2.69
N PHE A 86 -6.70 1.27 3.68
CA PHE A 86 -7.52 0.49 4.61
C PHE A 86 -8.68 -0.22 3.90
N GLU A 87 -9.39 0.44 3.00
CA GLU A 87 -10.47 -0.16 2.21
C GLU A 87 -9.98 -1.38 1.41
N ILE A 88 -8.77 -1.31 0.85
CA ILE A 88 -8.17 -2.43 0.14
C ILE A 88 -7.83 -3.57 1.10
N ALA A 89 -7.24 -3.27 2.27
CA ALA A 89 -6.98 -4.28 3.29
C ALA A 89 -8.27 -4.95 3.79
N TRP A 90 -9.33 -4.17 3.99
CA TRP A 90 -10.66 -4.68 4.36
C TRP A 90 -11.30 -5.51 3.26
N THR A 91 -11.14 -5.10 2.00
CA THR A 91 -11.59 -5.87 0.84
C THR A 91 -10.90 -7.24 0.81
N ILE A 92 -9.57 -7.28 0.98
CA ILE A 92 -8.80 -8.52 1.05
C ILE A 92 -9.33 -9.44 2.16
N LYS A 93 -9.57 -8.88 3.36
CA LYS A 93 -10.11 -9.62 4.51
C LYS A 93 -11.53 -10.14 4.25
N ASN A 94 -12.44 -9.26 3.83
CA ASN A 94 -13.87 -9.57 3.74
C ASN A 94 -14.18 -10.52 2.58
N GLU A 95 -13.44 -10.43 1.48
CA GLU A 95 -13.55 -11.34 0.35
C GLU A 95 -12.64 -12.59 0.48
N ASN A 96 -11.87 -12.70 1.58
CA ASN A 96 -10.92 -13.78 1.84
C ASN A 96 -9.94 -14.02 0.66
N ILE A 97 -9.39 -12.93 0.12
CA ILE A 97 -8.51 -12.97 -1.06
C ILE A 97 -7.14 -13.51 -0.65
N LYS A 98 -6.69 -14.58 -1.30
CA LYS A 98 -5.32 -15.10 -1.12
C LYS A 98 -4.27 -14.12 -1.64
N GLU A 99 -3.09 -14.09 -1.02
CA GLU A 99 -2.01 -13.13 -1.29
C GLU A 99 -1.68 -13.00 -2.78
N MET A 100 -1.47 -14.11 -3.50
CA MET A 100 -1.19 -14.08 -4.94
C MET A 100 -2.32 -13.43 -5.76
N ASN A 101 -3.58 -13.65 -5.38
CA ASN A 101 -4.73 -13.05 -6.05
C ASN A 101 -4.88 -11.57 -5.68
N ALA A 102 -4.58 -11.20 -4.43
CA ALA A 102 -4.53 -9.81 -4.00
C ALA A 102 -3.46 -9.07 -4.80
N ARG A 103 -2.24 -9.62 -4.92
CA ARG A 103 -1.17 -9.06 -5.77
C ARG A 103 -1.64 -8.88 -7.22
N LYS A 104 -2.21 -9.90 -7.86
CA LYS A 104 -2.76 -9.76 -9.22
C LYS A 104 -3.83 -8.67 -9.35
N ARG A 105 -4.67 -8.49 -8.33
CA ARG A 105 -5.77 -7.52 -8.36
C ARG A 105 -5.32 -6.09 -8.09
N PHE A 106 -4.29 -5.90 -7.27
CA PHE A 106 -4.01 -4.62 -6.63
C PHE A 106 -2.59 -4.11 -6.92
N PHE A 107 -1.58 -4.97 -6.94
CA PHE A 107 -0.19 -4.57 -7.12
C PHE A 107 0.04 -3.79 -8.42
N GLY A 108 0.85 -2.74 -8.35
CA GLY A 108 1.14 -1.81 -9.46
C GLY A 108 -0.01 -0.87 -9.81
N LYS A 109 -1.15 -0.92 -9.11
CA LYS A 109 -2.24 0.01 -9.35
C LYS A 109 -2.05 1.30 -8.59
N MET A 110 -2.46 2.39 -9.23
CA MET A 110 -2.58 3.69 -8.59
C MET A 110 -3.64 3.64 -7.50
N ILE A 111 -3.35 4.23 -6.35
CA ILE A 111 -4.37 4.51 -5.34
C ILE A 111 -5.12 5.74 -5.82
N LYS A 112 -6.43 5.58 -6.01
CA LYS A 112 -7.34 6.70 -6.28
C LYS A 112 -8.04 7.01 -4.97
N ASP A 113 -8.28 8.30 -4.73
CA ASP A 113 -9.06 8.74 -3.59
C ASP A 113 -10.35 7.91 -3.48
N ALA A 114 -10.62 7.41 -2.28
CA ALA A 114 -11.96 6.97 -1.94
C ALA A 114 -12.81 8.24 -1.90
N VAL A 115 -13.56 8.49 -2.97
CA VAL A 115 -14.59 9.54 -3.02
C VAL A 115 -15.73 9.18 -2.09
#